data_AF-A0A957CGX4-F1
#
_entry.id   AF-A0A957CGX4-F1
#
_cell.length_a   1.000
_cell.length_b   1.000
_cell.length_c   1.000
_cell.angle_alpha   90.00
_cell.angle_beta   90.00
_cell.angle_gamma   90.00
#
_symmetry.space_group_name_H-M   'P 1'
#
loop_
_entity.id
_entity.type
_entity.pdbx_description
1 polymer ?
#
loop_
_entity_poly.entity_id
_entity_poly.type
_entity_poly.pdbx_seq_one_letter_code
_entity_poly.pdbx_strand_id
1 'polypeptide(L)'
;MKTPFVWIGSKRAEKRGVGAPGAQLDYAARMGLPVAAGAILLHEFYQLLVDEGLIHWQNGRFHAHNPHEIYDALYTAVRFPHLDKPAVIRPTFTPAAAAVLQLQTNIDMQNPQQLTDALCAVWSVGAAPTTQIRRDVLIQEM
;
A
#
# COMPACT_ATOMS: atom_id res chain seq x y z
N MET A 1 -13.77 12.77 -2.74
CA MET A 1 -12.88 11.94 -1.89
C MET A 1 -11.44 12.40 -2.06
N LYS A 2 -10.63 12.52 -1.00
CA LYS A 2 -9.19 12.81 -1.15
C LYS A 2 -8.53 11.59 -1.81
N THR A 3 -7.56 11.82 -2.69
CA THR A 3 -6.79 10.73 -3.31
C THR A 3 -6.15 9.86 -2.21
N PRO A 4 -6.43 8.54 -2.17
CA PRO A 4 -5.96 7.65 -1.11
C PRO A 4 -4.56 7.09 -1.41
N PHE A 5 -3.74 7.88 -2.10
CA PHE A 5 -2.33 7.62 -2.31
C PHE A 5 -1.52 8.92 -2.35
N VAL A 6 -0.20 8.79 -2.21
CA VAL A 6 0.79 9.87 -2.33
C VAL A 6 1.91 9.44 -3.25
N TRP A 7 2.18 10.22 -4.30
CA TRP A 7 3.36 10.05 -5.12
C TRP A 7 4.64 10.26 -4.32
N ILE A 8 5.63 9.40 -4.56
CA ILE A 8 6.98 9.60 -4.01
C ILE A 8 7.61 10.85 -4.66
N GLY A 9 8.15 11.75 -3.85
CA GLY A 9 8.72 13.03 -4.28
C GLY A 9 7.73 14.19 -4.24
N SER A 10 6.46 13.96 -3.86
CA SER A 10 5.41 14.99 -3.86
C SER A 10 5.40 15.89 -2.61
N LYS A 11 6.21 15.60 -1.59
CA LYS A 11 6.26 16.34 -0.30
C LYS A 11 4.95 16.25 0.49
N ARG A 12 4.22 15.14 0.35
CA ARG A 12 2.90 14.95 0.98
C ARG A 12 2.89 13.82 1.99
N ALA A 13 3.88 12.92 2.01
CA ALA A 13 3.83 11.73 2.85
C ALA A 13 3.72 12.07 4.35
N GLU A 14 4.61 12.94 4.85
CA GLU A 14 4.60 13.40 6.24
C GLU A 14 3.29 14.11 6.62
N LYS A 15 2.82 15.04 5.77
CA LYS A 15 1.56 15.77 5.99
C LYS A 15 0.34 14.85 6.00
N ARG A 16 0.43 13.69 5.35
CA ARG A 16 -0.63 12.69 5.31
C ARG A 16 -0.49 11.66 6.44
N GLY A 17 0.51 11.77 7.32
CA GLY A 17 0.70 10.86 8.46
C GLY A 17 1.34 9.52 8.09
N VAL A 18 2.03 9.44 6.94
CA VAL A 18 2.71 8.22 6.51
C VAL A 18 3.87 7.88 7.46
N GLY A 19 4.05 6.58 7.73
CA GLY A 19 5.16 6.09 8.55
C GLY A 19 6.55 6.43 7.99
N ALA A 20 7.54 6.39 8.87
CA ALA A 20 8.91 6.87 8.59
C ALA A 20 9.52 6.33 7.27
N PRO A 21 9.41 5.04 6.90
CA PRO A 21 10.01 4.55 5.65
C PRO A 21 9.44 5.24 4.40
N GLY A 22 8.11 5.42 4.34
CA GLY A 22 7.47 6.12 3.22
C GLY A 22 7.80 7.62 3.20
N ALA A 23 7.79 8.26 4.37
CA ALA A 23 8.13 9.69 4.49
C ALA A 23 9.60 9.99 4.11
N GLN A 24 10.54 9.11 4.50
CA GLN A 24 11.95 9.25 4.16
C GLN A 24 12.20 9.12 2.67
N LEU A 25 11.50 8.22 1.97
CA LEU A 25 11.64 8.07 0.51
C LEU A 25 11.00 9.22 -0.26
N ASP A 26 9.83 9.71 0.18
CA ASP A 26 9.22 10.92 -0.36
C ASP A 26 10.19 12.12 -0.22
N TYR A 27 10.84 12.25 0.94
CA TYR A 27 11.85 13.26 1.19
C TYR A 27 13.10 13.07 0.31
N ALA A 28 13.65 11.86 0.21
CA ALA A 28 14.84 11.56 -0.58
C ALA A 28 14.64 11.89 -2.07
N ALA A 29 13.52 11.44 -2.65
CA ALA A 29 13.17 11.74 -4.03
C ALA A 29 13.04 13.25 -4.27
N ARG A 30 12.42 13.97 -3.32
CA ARG A 30 12.30 15.44 -3.37
C ARG A 30 13.66 16.14 -3.34
N MET A 31 14.66 15.56 -2.68
CA MET A 31 16.03 16.09 -2.63
C MET A 31 16.85 15.76 -3.90
N GLY A 32 16.25 15.12 -4.90
CA GLY A 32 16.93 14.73 -6.13
C GLY A 32 17.78 13.46 -5.99
N LEU A 33 17.62 12.71 -4.90
CA LEU A 33 18.25 11.39 -4.78
C LEU A 33 17.54 10.40 -5.72
N PRO A 34 18.28 9.45 -6.32
CA PRO A 34 17.67 8.42 -7.16
C PRO A 34 16.80 7.51 -6.30
N VAL A 35 15.49 7.61 -6.49
CA VAL A 35 14.49 6.76 -5.85
C VAL A 35 13.61 6.17 -6.95
N ALA A 36 13.34 4.86 -6.87
CA ALA A 36 12.46 4.19 -7.81
C ALA A 36 11.06 4.84 -7.83
N ALA A 37 10.49 4.95 -9.02
CA ALA A 37 9.15 5.48 -9.21
C ALA A 37 8.13 4.67 -8.41
N GLY A 38 7.10 5.34 -7.90
CA GLY A 38 6.12 4.68 -7.05
C GLY A 38 5.25 5.65 -6.27
N ALA A 39 4.37 5.07 -5.46
CA ALA A 39 3.47 5.79 -4.58
C ALA A 39 3.22 5.02 -3.29
N ILE A 40 2.80 5.76 -2.27
CA ILE A 40 2.34 5.22 -0.99
C ILE A 40 0.82 5.16 -1.06
N LEU A 41 0.27 3.96 -1.05
CA LEU A 41 -1.14 3.70 -0.84
C LEU A 41 -1.47 3.96 0.63
N LEU A 42 -2.41 4.87 0.88
CA LEU A 42 -2.70 5.31 2.24
C LEU A 42 -3.70 4.39 2.93
N HIS A 43 -3.71 4.42 4.25
CA HIS A 43 -4.64 3.65 5.08
C HIS A 43 -6.11 3.86 4.71
N GLU A 44 -6.49 5.04 4.21
CA GLU A 44 -7.85 5.30 3.74
C GLU A 44 -8.30 4.34 2.62
N PHE A 45 -7.37 3.85 1.78
CA PHE A 45 -7.70 2.82 0.79
C PHE A 45 -7.98 1.48 1.46
N TYR A 46 -7.15 1.07 2.41
CA TYR A 46 -7.39 -0.14 3.20
C TYR A 46 -8.75 -0.08 3.91
N GLN A 47 -9.08 1.05 4.53
CA GLN A 47 -10.36 1.24 5.21
C GLN A 47 -11.53 1.13 4.23
N LEU A 48 -11.42 1.78 3.08
CA LEU A 48 -12.44 1.67 2.02
C LEU A 48 -12.70 0.19 1.64
N LEU A 49 -11.66 -0.61 1.43
CA LEU A 49 -11.83 -2.02 1.05
C LEU A 49 -12.47 -2.86 2.17
N VAL A 50 -12.18 -2.54 3.44
CA VAL A 50 -12.81 -3.22 4.59
C VAL A 50 -14.27 -2.80 4.73
N ASP A 51 -14.55 -1.50 4.64
CA ASP A 51 -15.90 -0.94 4.83
C ASP A 51 -16.87 -1.41 3.71
N GLU A 52 -16.37 -1.55 2.48
CA GLU A 52 -17.11 -2.09 1.34
C GLU A 52 -17.15 -3.63 1.33
N GLY A 53 -16.51 -4.31 2.30
CA GLY A 53 -16.49 -5.77 2.39
C GLY A 53 -15.67 -6.48 1.31
N LEU A 54 -14.81 -5.76 0.60
CA LEU A 54 -13.95 -6.30 -0.46
C LEU A 54 -12.80 -7.13 0.10
N ILE A 55 -12.33 -6.78 1.31
CA ILE A 55 -11.39 -7.58 2.08
C ILE A 55 -11.91 -7.85 3.50
N HIS A 56 -11.59 -9.02 4.04
CA HIS A 56 -11.98 -9.43 5.38
C HIS A 56 -10.85 -10.16 6.11
N TRP A 57 -10.85 -10.09 7.44
CA TRP A 57 -9.88 -10.77 8.29
C TRP A 57 -10.38 -12.17 8.66
N GLN A 58 -9.62 -13.20 8.31
CA GLN A 58 -9.92 -14.59 8.64
C GLN A 58 -8.62 -15.36 8.89
N ASN A 59 -8.60 -16.21 9.92
CA ASN A 59 -7.46 -17.09 10.22
C ASN A 59 -6.10 -16.37 10.32
N GLY A 60 -6.10 -15.14 10.87
CA GLY A 60 -4.87 -14.37 11.08
C GLY A 60 -4.35 -13.61 9.85
N ARG A 61 -5.14 -13.48 8.79
CA ARG A 61 -4.76 -12.75 7.58
C ARG A 61 -5.96 -12.11 6.88
N PHE A 62 -5.69 -11.14 6.02
CA PHE A 62 -6.68 -10.58 5.10
C PHE A 62 -6.87 -11.48 3.88
N HIS A 63 -8.11 -11.52 3.42
CA HIS A 63 -8.55 -12.22 2.24
C HIS A 63 -9.44 -11.29 1.42
N ALA A 64 -9.32 -11.35 0.10
CA ALA A 64 -10.26 -10.74 -0.82
C ALA A 64 -11.17 -11.82 -1.42
N HIS A 65 -12.44 -11.49 -1.66
CA HIS A 65 -13.36 -12.40 -2.34
C HIS A 65 -13.09 -12.47 -3.84
N ASN A 66 -12.83 -11.31 -4.44
CA ASN A 66 -12.60 -11.17 -5.87
C ASN A 66 -11.41 -10.23 -6.14
N PRO A 67 -10.30 -10.75 -6.68
CA PRO A 67 -9.13 -9.92 -6.99
C PRO A 67 -9.39 -8.79 -8.00
N HIS A 68 -10.36 -8.97 -8.90
CA HIS A 68 -10.71 -7.94 -9.88
C HIS A 68 -11.35 -6.71 -9.24
N GLU A 69 -12.09 -6.88 -8.14
CA GLU A 69 -12.70 -5.74 -7.44
C GLU A 69 -11.64 -4.88 -6.75
N ILE A 70 -10.57 -5.49 -6.23
CA ILE A 70 -9.43 -4.77 -5.66
C ILE A 70 -8.67 -4.03 -6.75
N TYR A 71 -8.46 -4.68 -7.90
CA TYR A 71 -7.83 -4.08 -9.07
C TYR A 71 -8.63 -2.87 -9.58
N ASP A 72 -9.95 -3.01 -9.71
CA ASP A 72 -10.84 -1.93 -10.15
C ASP A 72 -10.92 -0.80 -9.12
N ALA A 73 -10.97 -1.13 -7.83
CA ALA A 73 -10.89 -0.12 -6.77
C ALA A 73 -9.59 0.68 -6.89
N LEU A 74 -8.46 0.02 -7.14
CA LEU A 74 -7.14 0.65 -7.23
C LEU A 74 -7.00 1.54 -8.49
N TYR A 75 -7.33 1.02 -9.67
CA TYR A 75 -7.05 1.72 -10.93
C TYR A 75 -8.23 2.53 -11.48
N THR A 76 -9.46 2.09 -11.24
CA THR A 76 -10.65 2.74 -11.77
C THR A 76 -11.21 3.76 -10.78
N ALA A 77 -11.41 3.35 -9.52
CA ALA A 77 -12.02 4.22 -8.51
C ALA A 77 -11.05 5.27 -7.98
N VAL A 78 -9.85 4.84 -7.54
CA VAL A 78 -8.88 5.75 -6.92
C VAL A 78 -7.81 6.27 -7.88
N ARG A 79 -7.73 5.70 -9.09
CA ARG A 79 -6.80 6.10 -10.16
C ARG A 79 -5.36 6.09 -9.68
N PHE A 80 -4.98 5.02 -8.99
CA PHE A 80 -3.58 4.78 -8.64
C PHE A 80 -2.75 4.74 -9.93
N PRO A 81 -1.50 5.23 -9.90
CA PRO A 81 -0.68 5.23 -11.09
C PRO A 81 -0.29 3.84 -11.54
N HIS A 82 -0.26 3.67 -12.86
CA HIS A 82 0.36 2.49 -13.47
C HIS A 82 1.88 2.60 -13.31
N LEU A 83 2.50 1.47 -13.00
CA LEU A 83 3.93 1.28 -12.97
C LEU A 83 4.30 0.42 -14.16
N ASP A 84 5.37 0.78 -14.88
CA ASP A 84 5.75 0.13 -16.13
C ASP A 84 6.62 -1.12 -15.89
N LYS A 85 7.10 -1.29 -14.66
CA LYS A 85 7.94 -2.40 -14.22
C LYS A 85 7.27 -3.19 -13.09
N PRO A 86 7.68 -4.46 -12.87
CA PRO A 86 7.29 -5.19 -11.68
C PRO A 86 7.58 -4.38 -10.41
N ALA A 87 6.66 -4.46 -9.46
CA ALA A 87 6.71 -3.66 -8.26
C ALA A 87 7.20 -4.44 -7.04
N VAL A 88 7.72 -3.68 -6.08
CA VAL A 88 7.88 -4.06 -4.68
C VAL A 88 6.74 -3.44 -3.89
N ILE A 89 6.09 -4.25 -3.06
CA ILE A 89 5.04 -3.84 -2.13
C ILE A 89 5.53 -4.12 -0.70
N ARG A 90 5.49 -3.12 0.19
CA ARG A 90 5.95 -3.25 1.58
C ARG A 90 5.15 -2.38 2.56
N PRO A 91 5.03 -2.81 3.83
CA PRO A 91 4.31 -2.05 4.84
C PRO A 91 5.07 -0.77 5.23
N THR A 92 4.32 0.30 5.51
CA THR A 92 4.82 1.55 6.11
C THR A 92 3.95 1.96 7.30
N PHE A 93 3.57 0.97 8.10
CA PHE A 93 2.56 1.11 9.15
C PHE A 93 2.96 2.08 10.26
N THR A 94 1.95 2.70 10.87
CA THR A 94 2.14 3.62 12.01
C THR A 94 1.15 3.27 13.13
N PRO A 95 1.61 2.99 14.38
CA PRO A 95 3.01 2.85 14.77
C PRO A 95 3.68 1.69 14.03
N ALA A 96 5.02 1.72 13.95
CA ALA A 96 5.76 0.65 13.28
C ALA A 96 5.45 -0.70 13.96
N ALA A 97 4.93 -1.65 13.19
CA ALA A 97 4.73 -3.01 13.69
C ALA A 97 6.10 -3.63 13.97
N ALA A 98 6.25 -4.29 15.12
CA ALA A 98 7.47 -4.97 15.50
C ALA A 98 7.80 -6.08 14.47
N ALA A 99 8.79 -5.79 13.62
CA ALA A 99 9.76 -6.73 13.07
C ALA A 99 9.28 -7.88 12.14
N VAL A 100 8.31 -7.67 11.26
CA VAL A 100 8.27 -8.46 10.01
C VAL A 100 8.18 -7.53 8.81
N LEU A 101 9.31 -7.36 8.13
CA LEU A 101 9.34 -6.80 6.77
C LEU A 101 8.71 -7.84 5.85
N GLN A 102 7.39 -7.81 5.68
CA GLN A 102 6.74 -8.56 4.61
C GLN A 102 6.91 -7.77 3.33
N LEU A 103 8.01 -8.08 2.66
CA LEU A 103 8.35 -7.56 1.35
C LEU A 103 7.75 -8.48 0.31
N GLN A 104 6.94 -7.95 -0.60
CA GLN A 104 6.48 -8.66 -1.78
C GLN A 104 7.23 -8.07 -2.97
N THR A 105 7.95 -8.90 -3.73
CA THR A 105 8.81 -8.45 -4.83
C THR A 105 8.36 -9.07 -6.14
N ASN A 106 8.72 -8.42 -7.26
CA ASN A 106 8.42 -8.88 -8.61
C ASN A 106 6.90 -9.06 -8.83
N ILE A 107 6.13 -8.09 -8.32
CA ILE A 107 4.67 -8.08 -8.45
C ILE A 107 4.30 -7.44 -9.78
N ASP A 108 3.68 -8.22 -10.66
CA ASP A 108 3.00 -7.69 -11.82
C ASP A 108 1.73 -6.96 -11.37
N MET A 109 1.80 -5.64 -11.41
CA MET A 109 0.73 -4.74 -10.99
C MET A 109 -0.48 -4.78 -11.95
N GLN A 110 -0.36 -5.42 -13.12
CA GLN A 110 -1.44 -5.65 -14.10
C GLN A 110 -2.14 -6.99 -13.87
N ASN A 111 -1.59 -7.88 -13.04
CA ASN A 111 -2.21 -9.15 -12.67
C ASN A 111 -3.07 -8.98 -11.40
N PRO A 112 -4.42 -9.01 -11.51
CA PRO A 112 -5.30 -8.74 -10.38
C PRO A 112 -5.10 -9.69 -9.20
N GLN A 113 -4.85 -10.97 -9.49
CA GLN A 113 -4.61 -11.99 -8.47
C GLN A 113 -3.32 -11.70 -7.71
N GLN A 114 -2.21 -11.49 -8.43
CA GLN A 114 -0.90 -11.27 -7.81
C GLN A 114 -0.87 -9.98 -6.98
N LEU A 115 -1.45 -8.89 -7.50
CA LEU A 115 -1.61 -7.63 -6.77
C LEU A 115 -2.40 -7.82 -5.48
N THR A 116 -3.56 -8.48 -5.57
CA THR A 116 -4.47 -8.67 -4.43
C THR A 116 -3.82 -9.53 -3.35
N ASP A 117 -3.17 -10.62 -3.73
CA ASP A 117 -2.47 -11.50 -2.80
C ASP A 117 -1.33 -10.77 -2.09
N ALA A 118 -0.56 -9.95 -2.82
CA ALA A 118 0.52 -9.17 -2.25
C ALA A 118 0.02 -8.09 -1.27
N LEU A 119 -1.06 -7.38 -1.60
CA LEU A 119 -1.67 -6.39 -0.72
C LEU A 119 -2.24 -7.05 0.55
N CYS A 120 -3.01 -8.14 0.39
CA CYS A 120 -3.53 -8.90 1.52
C CYS A 120 -2.40 -9.42 2.42
N ALA A 121 -1.32 -9.96 1.83
CA ALA A 121 -0.16 -10.44 2.58
C ALA A 121 0.50 -9.31 3.39
N VAL A 122 0.72 -8.14 2.79
CA VAL A 122 1.31 -6.98 3.47
C VAL A 122 0.38 -6.46 4.57
N TRP A 123 -0.92 -6.32 4.32
CA TRP A 123 -1.88 -5.91 5.35
C TRP A 123 -2.07 -6.95 6.44
N SER A 124 -1.71 -8.21 6.21
CA SER A 124 -1.75 -9.25 7.23
C SER A 124 -0.61 -9.16 8.24
N VAL A 125 0.40 -8.33 7.97
CA VAL A 125 1.50 -8.09 8.92
C VAL A 125 0.97 -7.40 10.18
N GLY A 126 1.43 -7.89 11.32
CA GLY A 126 1.11 -7.32 12.63
C GLY A 126 -0.08 -7.99 13.30
N ALA A 127 -0.52 -7.40 14.41
CA ALA A 127 -1.68 -7.89 15.16
C ALA A 127 -2.98 -7.78 14.32
N ALA A 128 -4.04 -8.37 14.86
CA ALA A 128 -5.40 -8.31 14.33
C ALA A 128 -5.82 -6.87 13.94
N PRO A 129 -6.84 -6.70 13.07
CA PRO A 129 -7.33 -5.39 12.68
C PRO A 129 -7.75 -4.61 13.92
N THR A 130 -6.96 -3.61 14.30
CA THR A 130 -7.23 -2.73 15.42
C THR A 130 -7.23 -1.30 14.92
N THR A 131 -8.03 -0.44 15.55
CA THR A 131 -8.12 0.99 15.20
C THR A 131 -6.84 1.78 15.49
N GLN A 132 -5.83 1.14 16.12
CA GLN A 132 -4.59 1.78 16.53
C GLN A 132 -3.48 1.70 15.46
N ILE A 133 -3.63 0.87 14.42
CA ILE A 133 -2.61 0.69 13.38
C ILE A 133 -3.08 1.27 12.06
N ARG A 134 -2.37 2.30 11.60
CA ARG A 134 -2.49 2.87 10.26
C ARG A 134 -1.72 2.01 9.27
N ARG A 135 -2.42 1.45 8.28
CA ARG A 135 -1.93 0.42 7.34
C ARG A 135 -1.53 0.96 5.96
N ASP A 136 -0.62 1.94 5.94
CA ASP A 136 -0.07 2.45 4.68
C ASP A 136 0.86 1.43 4.02
N VAL A 137 0.84 1.40 2.69
CA VAL A 137 1.65 0.48 1.88
C VAL A 137 2.43 1.26 0.85
N LEU A 138 3.72 0.98 0.75
CA LEU A 138 4.59 1.56 -0.25
C LEU A 138 4.71 0.60 -1.44
N ILE A 139 4.42 1.13 -2.62
CA ILE A 139 4.48 0.43 -3.91
C ILE A 139 5.48 1.16 -4.79
N GLN A 140 6.54 0.48 -5.23
CA GLN A 140 7.61 1.05 -6.05
C GLN A 140 8.05 0.11 -7.14
N GLU A 141 8.50 0.64 -8.26
CA GLU A 141 9.15 -0.13 -9.32
C GLU A 141 10.44 -0.80 -8.83
N MET A 142 10.77 -1.92 -9.47
CA MET A 142 12.06 -2.61 -9.37
C MET A 142 13.04 -2.17 -10.44
#